data_AF-A0A7X7TII2-F1
#
_entry.id   AF-A0A7X7TII2-F1
#
_cell.length_a   1.000
_cell.length_b   1.000
_cell.length_c   1.000
_cell.angle_alpha   90.00
_cell.angle_beta   90.00
_cell.angle_gamma   90.00
#
_symmetry.space_group_name_H-M   'P 1'
#
loop_
_entity.id
_entity.type
_entity.pdbx_description
1 polymer ?
#
loop_
_entity_poly.entity_id
_entity_poly.type
_entity_poly.pdbx_seq_one_letter_code
_entity_poly.pdbx_strand_id
1 'polypeptide(L)' 'MERLNNPHDRFFKEVLGDVANTQAFLETYLPPEVLRTIDVGTIQAEKDSF' A
#
# COMPACT_ATOMS: atom_id res chain seq x y z
N MET A 1 15.03 -15.61 2.37
CA MET A 1 15.08 -14.16 2.65
C MET A 1 15.94 -13.51 1.57
N GLU A 2 15.36 -13.33 0.38
CA GLU A 2 15.98 -12.49 -0.65
C GLU A 2 15.99 -11.06 -0.14
N ARG A 3 17.12 -10.42 -0.33
CA ARG A 3 17.59 -9.31 0.50
C ARG A 3 16.75 -8.07 0.18
N LEU A 4 16.29 -7.37 1.22
CA LEU A 4 15.84 -5.97 1.27
C LEU A 4 16.86 -4.93 0.71
N ASN A 5 17.76 -5.37 -0.17
CA ASN A 5 18.79 -4.59 -0.86
C ASN A 5 18.42 -4.28 -2.31
N ASN A 6 17.28 -4.77 -2.82
CA ASN A 6 16.76 -4.27 -4.10
C ASN A 6 16.15 -2.87 -3.85
N PRO A 7 16.68 -1.81 -4.49
CA PRO A 7 16.15 -0.45 -4.33
C PRO A 7 14.66 -0.34 -4.65
N HIS A 8 14.15 -1.19 -5.56
CA HIS A 8 12.73 -1.30 -5.86
C HIS A 8 11.90 -1.65 -4.61
N ASP A 9 12.28 -2.72 -3.92
CA ASP A 9 11.51 -3.25 -2.79
C ASP A 9 11.59 -2.32 -1.58
N ARG A 10 12.74 -1.66 -1.39
CA ARG A 10 12.89 -0.61 -0.36
C ARG A 10 11.96 0.57 -0.64
N PHE A 11 11.97 1.10 -1.87
CA PHE A 11 11.11 2.21 -2.24
C PHE A 11 9.64 1.84 -2.04
N PHE A 12 9.25 0.65 -2.49
CA PHE A 12 7.89 0.16 -2.33
C PHE A 12 7.48 0.07 -0.85
N LYS A 13 8.34 -0.48 0.01
CA LYS A 13 8.08 -0.58 1.45
C LYS A 13 8.06 0.78 2.16
N GLU A 14 8.91 1.72 1.76
CA GLU A 14 8.93 3.07 2.34
C GLU A 14 7.70 3.88 1.92
N VAL A 15 7.24 3.72 0.67
CA VAL A 15 6.11 4.49 0.14
C VAL A 15 4.78 3.86 0.56
N LEU A 16 4.57 2.57 0.34
CA LEU A 16 3.32 1.87 0.65
C LEU A 16 3.29 1.22 2.05
N GLY A 17 4.40 1.26 2.79
CA GLY A 17 4.37 0.95 4.22
C GLY A 17 3.65 2.03 5.04
N ASP A 18 3.55 3.25 4.51
CA ASP A 18 2.74 4.31 5.08
C ASP A 18 1.26 4.12 4.67
N VAL A 19 0.38 4.04 5.68
CA VAL A 19 -1.06 3.82 5.46
C VAL A 19 -1.68 4.98 4.70
N ALA A 20 -1.32 6.22 4.98
CA ALA A 20 -1.91 7.38 4.31
C ALA A 20 -1.51 7.42 2.82
N ASN A 21 -0.26 7.09 2.50
CA ASN A 21 0.20 6.96 1.12
C ASN A 21 -0.53 5.82 0.39
N THR A 22 -0.74 4.68 1.06
CA THR A 22 -1.46 3.53 0.49
C THR A 22 -2.92 3.86 0.22
N GLN A 23 -3.59 4.53 1.15
CA GLN A 23 -4.96 4.99 0.99
C GLN A 23 -5.07 5.96 -0.21
N ALA A 24 -4.20 6.97 -0.26
CA ALA A 24 -4.17 7.93 -1.37
C ALA A 24 -3.88 7.26 -2.72
N PHE A 25 -2.99 6.26 -2.75
CA PHE A 25 -2.71 5.47 -3.95
C PHE A 25 -3.96 4.73 -4.43
N LEU A 26 -4.67 4.04 -3.55
CA LEU A 26 -5.87 3.30 -3.91
C LEU A 26 -7.00 4.23 -4.38
N GLU A 27 -7.20 5.36 -3.71
CA GLU A 27 -8.21 6.36 -4.12
C GLU A 27 -7.89 7.02 -5.46
N THR A 28 -6.60 7.21 -5.77
CA THR A 28 -6.16 7.87 -7.01
C THR A 28 -6.21 6.93 -8.21
N TYR A 29 -5.85 5.65 -8.02
CA TYR A 29 -5.61 4.72 -9.13
C TYR A 29 -6.66 3.62 -9.28
N LEU A 30 -7.51 3.35 -8.28
CA LEU A 30 -8.60 2.40 -8.48
C LEU A 30 -9.77 3.05 -9.23
N PRO A 31 -10.38 2.32 -10.17
CA PRO A 31 -11.64 2.74 -10.77
C PRO A 31 -12.73 2.94 -9.69
N PRO A 32 -13.63 3.93 -9.85
CA PRO A 32 -14.67 4.23 -8.85
C PRO A 32 -15.55 3.04 -8.49
N GLU A 33 -15.82 2.15 -9.44
CA GLU A 33 -16.59 0.92 -9.23
C GLU A 33 -15.89 -0.06 -8.29
N VAL A 34 -14.56 -0.12 -8.29
CA VAL A 34 -13.77 -0.96 -7.38
C VAL A 34 -13.64 -0.28 -6.02
N LEU A 35 -13.35 1.03 -6.01
CA LEU A 35 -13.19 1.79 -4.77
C LEU A 35 -14.44 1.73 -3.89
N ARG A 36 -15.64 1.71 -4.48
CA ARG A 36 -16.92 1.57 -3.77
C ARG A 36 -17.13 0.20 -3.11
N THR A 37 -16.36 -0.82 -3.48
CA THR A 37 -16.47 -2.17 -2.91
C THR A 37 -15.59 -2.40 -1.69
N ILE A 38 -14.68 -1.45 -1.40
CA ILE A 38 -13.72 -1.55 -0.30
C ILE A 38 -13.82 -0.31 0.61
N ASP A 39 -13.54 -0.49 1.90
CA ASP A 39 -13.43 0.63 2.83
C ASP A 39 -11.95 0.96 3.08
N VAL A 40 -11.44 1.94 2.33
CA VAL A 40 -10.05 2.41 2.39
C VAL A 40 -9.69 2.94 3.79
N GLY A 41 -10.66 3.44 4.56
CA GLY A 41 -10.46 3.92 5.93
C GLY A 41 -10.14 2.81 6.94
N THR A 42 -10.39 1.55 6.59
CA THR A 42 -10.08 0.38 7.44
C THR A 42 -8.68 -0.18 7.21
N ILE A 43 -7.94 0.34 6.24
CA ILE A 43 -6.57 -0.11 5.95
C ILE A 43 -5.67 0.20 7.14
N GLN A 44 -4.93 -0.81 7.57
CA GLN A 44 -3.97 -0.72 8.65
C GLN A 44 -2.68 -1.45 8.27
N ALA A 45 -1.55 -0.97 8.79
CA ALA A 45 -0.29 -1.67 8.63
C ALA A 45 -0.35 -3.00 9.38
N GLU A 46 -0.21 -4.11 8.64
CA GLU A 46 -0.14 -5.44 9.23
C GLU A 46 1.32 -5.86 9.39
N LYS A 47 1.68 -6.31 10.60
CA LYS A 47 3.02 -6.86 10.85
C LYS A 47 3.18 -8.12 10.00
N ASP A 48 4.33 -8.24 9.34
CA ASP A 48 4.65 -9.29 8.37
C ASP A 48 3.94 -9.18 7.01
N SER A 49 3.23 -8.08 6.76
CA SER A 49 2.93 -7.62 5.41
C SER A 49 4.17 -6.87 4.87
N PHE A 50 4.70 -7.34 3.74
CA PHE A 50 6.01 -7.03 3.12
C PHE A 50 7.25 -7.72 3.71
#